data_AF-A0A444X3J6-F1
#
_entry.id   AF-A0A444X3J6-F1
#
_cell.length_a   1.000
_cell.length_b   1.000
_cell.length_c   1.000
_cell.angle_alpha   90.00
_cell.angle_beta   90.00
_cell.angle_gamma   90.00
#
_symmetry.space_group_name_H-M   'P 1'
#
loop_
_entity.id
_entity.type
_entity.pdbx_description
1 polymer ?
#
loop_
_entity_poly.entity_id
_entity_poly.type
_entity_poly.pdbx_seq_one_letter_code
_entity_poly.pdbx_strand_id
1 'polypeptide(L)'
;MCSLSLLSIVITAHLRRFFVGYGLELSWLVPLILFHLKKKYLCKTDAEVKEAWAPGDLSYGTRVPGDMLIVTIIFCYSVIAPLIVPFGALYFGLGWLILRNQALKVYVPSYESYGRMWPHIHNRILASLILYQVTMLGYFGVQKFYYAPFLIPLSLLSILFGFVCTKKFYPAFEWPTLEVTYSKFHIKTEIKQSMIRVTSKQKYGSSVGVPFLYISTEDIVVVWQKSRVVSKLFSWIHLDDIVNLIYEALINPSYEGELLTLISPK
;
A
#
# COMPACT_ATOMS: atom_id res chain seq x y z
N MET A 1 -33.17 18.35 16.00
CA MET A 1 -33.78 17.03 15.74
C MET A 1 -33.28 16.40 14.43
N CYS A 2 -33.23 17.12 13.31
CA CYS A 2 -32.76 16.59 12.02
C CYS A 2 -31.30 16.06 12.01
N SER A 3 -30.37 16.71 12.72
CA SER A 3 -28.96 16.29 12.74
C SER A 3 -28.71 14.97 13.51
N LEU A 4 -29.48 14.70 14.56
CA LEU A 4 -29.36 13.47 15.37
C LEU A 4 -29.95 12.25 14.65
N SER A 5 -31.04 12.45 13.90
CA SER A 5 -31.64 11.40 13.08
C SER A 5 -30.73 11.04 11.89
N LEU A 6 -30.17 12.04 11.19
CA LEU A 6 -29.19 11.81 10.13
C LEU A 6 -27.93 11.11 10.66
N LEU A 7 -27.44 11.52 11.82
CA LEU A 7 -26.28 10.88 12.45
C LEU A 7 -26.55 9.39 12.75
N SER A 8 -27.71 9.08 13.34
CA SER A 8 -28.08 7.70 13.67
C SER A 8 -28.21 6.84 12.42
N ILE A 9 -28.73 7.38 11.31
CA ILE A 9 -28.82 6.68 10.03
C ILE A 9 -27.42 6.41 9.47
N VAL A 10 -26.52 7.40 9.49
CA VAL A 10 -25.13 7.26 9.00
C VAL A 10 -24.35 6.25 9.83
N ILE A 11 -24.43 6.33 11.16
CA ILE A 11 -23.79 5.39 12.08
C ILE A 11 -24.32 3.98 11.85
N THR A 12 -25.64 3.81 11.73
CA THR A 12 -26.25 2.50 11.47
C THR A 12 -25.85 1.94 10.11
N ALA A 13 -25.77 2.79 9.07
CA ALA A 13 -25.32 2.38 7.75
C ALA A 13 -23.84 1.98 7.73
N HIS A 14 -22.99 2.73 8.43
CA HIS A 14 -21.57 2.43 8.57
C HIS A 14 -21.35 1.14 9.37
N LEU A 15 -22.01 0.97 10.52
CA LEU A 15 -21.98 -0.25 11.33
C LEU A 15 -22.48 -1.47 10.54
N ARG A 16 -23.56 -1.33 9.77
CA ARG A 16 -24.06 -2.40 8.91
C ARG A 16 -23.03 -2.79 7.86
N ARG A 17 -22.43 -1.83 7.16
CA ARG A 17 -21.37 -2.09 6.18
C ARG A 17 -20.12 -2.69 6.81
N PHE A 18 -19.76 -2.23 8.00
CA PHE A 18 -18.64 -2.77 8.78
C PHE A 18 -18.88 -4.23 9.16
N PHE A 19 -20.00 -4.54 9.83
CA PHE A 19 -20.28 -5.88 10.34
C PHE A 19 -20.55 -6.88 9.21
N VAL A 20 -21.33 -6.48 8.21
CA VAL A 20 -21.66 -7.35 7.07
C VAL A 20 -20.49 -7.46 6.11
N GLY A 21 -19.85 -6.34 5.76
CA GLY A 21 -18.72 -6.29 4.81
C GLY A 21 -17.50 -7.02 5.34
N TYR A 22 -16.97 -6.61 6.49
CA TYR A 22 -15.80 -7.30 7.08
C TYR A 22 -16.14 -8.69 7.58
N GLY A 23 -17.36 -8.95 8.05
CA GLY A 23 -17.79 -10.31 8.40
C GLY A 23 -17.76 -11.25 7.21
N LEU A 24 -18.25 -10.81 6.04
CA LEU A 24 -18.18 -11.56 4.79
C LEU A 24 -16.74 -11.73 4.30
N GLU A 25 -15.93 -10.67 4.33
CA GLU A 25 -14.52 -10.73 3.92
C GLU A 25 -13.67 -11.62 4.85
N LEU A 26 -13.91 -11.61 6.16
CA LEU A 26 -13.19 -12.43 7.14
C LEU A 26 -13.53 -13.90 6.97
N SER A 27 -14.80 -14.20 6.73
CA SER A 27 -15.28 -15.58 6.68
C SER A 27 -14.73 -16.39 5.50
N TRP A 28 -14.23 -15.72 4.44
CA TRP A 28 -13.87 -16.37 3.17
C TRP A 28 -14.95 -17.34 2.65
N LEU A 29 -16.20 -17.19 3.10
CA LEU A 29 -17.29 -18.12 2.84
C LEU A 29 -17.58 -18.20 1.34
N VAL A 30 -17.54 -17.04 0.66
CA VAL A 30 -17.84 -16.94 -0.77
C VAL A 30 -16.86 -17.75 -1.62
N PRO A 31 -15.52 -17.56 -1.56
CA PRO A 31 -14.58 -18.37 -2.33
C PRO A 31 -14.57 -19.85 -1.91
N LEU A 32 -14.76 -20.17 -0.62
CA LEU A 32 -14.84 -21.56 -0.17
C LEU A 32 -16.09 -22.28 -0.69
N ILE A 33 -17.26 -21.64 -0.67
CA ILE A 33 -18.51 -22.20 -1.18
C ILE A 33 -18.44 -22.40 -2.70
N LEU A 34 -17.91 -21.41 -3.42
CA LEU A 34 -17.68 -21.52 -4.87
C LEU A 34 -16.70 -22.65 -5.20
N PHE A 35 -15.64 -22.81 -4.41
CA PHE A 35 -14.69 -23.91 -4.58
C PHE A 35 -15.37 -25.28 -4.42
N HIS A 36 -16.15 -25.48 -3.34
CA HIS A 36 -16.86 -26.75 -3.11
C HIS A 36 -17.91 -27.03 -4.20
N LEU A 37 -18.57 -25.99 -4.72
CA LEU A 37 -19.51 -26.11 -5.84
C LEU A 37 -18.79 -26.48 -7.15
N LYS A 38 -17.70 -25.79 -7.50
CA LYS A 38 -16.89 -26.10 -8.69
C LYS A 38 -16.28 -27.50 -8.61
N LYS A 39 -15.78 -27.90 -7.45
CA LYS A 39 -15.24 -29.25 -7.22
C LYS A 39 -16.31 -30.33 -7.41
N LYS A 40 -17.54 -30.09 -6.97
CA LYS A 40 -18.63 -31.08 -7.07
C LYS A 40 -19.23 -31.18 -8.47
N TYR A 41 -19.31 -30.08 -9.22
CA TYR A 41 -20.06 -30.05 -10.49
C TYR A 41 -19.19 -29.86 -11.75
N LEU A 42 -18.01 -29.23 -11.67
CA LEU A 42 -17.21 -28.86 -12.85
C LEU A 42 -15.87 -29.60 -12.99
N CYS A 43 -15.14 -29.83 -11.90
CA CYS A 43 -13.79 -30.41 -12.00
C CYS A 43 -13.84 -31.94 -12.18
N LYS A 44 -13.36 -32.45 -13.31
CA LYS A 44 -13.17 -33.89 -13.58
C LYS A 44 -11.70 -34.30 -13.57
N THR A 45 -10.78 -33.36 -13.82
CA THR A 45 -9.33 -33.60 -13.92
C THR A 45 -8.57 -32.89 -12.79
N ASP A 46 -7.45 -33.45 -12.32
CA ASP A 46 -6.61 -32.84 -11.27
C ASP A 46 -6.09 -31.44 -11.63
N ALA A 47 -5.87 -31.18 -12.92
CA ALA A 47 -5.50 -29.86 -13.43
C ALA A 47 -6.60 -28.81 -13.20
N GLU A 48 -7.87 -29.17 -13.42
CA GLU A 48 -9.02 -28.29 -13.22
C GLU A 48 -9.27 -28.05 -11.72
N VAL A 49 -8.97 -29.03 -10.88
CA VAL A 49 -9.01 -28.85 -9.42
C VAL A 49 -7.94 -27.84 -8.98
N LYS A 50 -6.73 -27.93 -9.54
CA LYS A 50 -5.65 -26.99 -9.24
C LYS A 50 -5.98 -25.56 -9.70
N GLU A 51 -6.60 -25.41 -10.86
CA GLU A 51 -7.06 -24.11 -11.36
C GLU A 51 -8.21 -23.55 -10.50
N ALA A 52 -9.14 -24.38 -10.04
CA ALA A 52 -10.19 -23.95 -9.11
C ALA A 52 -9.67 -23.50 -7.73
N TRP A 53 -8.47 -23.97 -7.34
CA TRP A 53 -7.75 -23.53 -6.14
C TRP A 53 -6.89 -22.28 -6.36
N ALA A 54 -6.77 -21.78 -7.59
CA ALA A 54 -5.95 -20.61 -7.85
C ALA A 54 -6.46 -19.41 -7.02
N PRO A 55 -5.59 -18.78 -6.21
CA PRO A 55 -6.00 -17.66 -5.38
C PRO A 55 -6.46 -16.49 -6.25
N GLY A 56 -7.52 -15.81 -5.80
CA GLY A 56 -8.01 -14.59 -6.44
C GLY A 56 -7.03 -13.44 -6.31
N ASP A 57 -7.22 -12.42 -7.14
CA ASP A 57 -6.49 -11.18 -7.06
C ASP A 57 -7.04 -10.29 -5.94
N LEU A 58 -6.19 -9.40 -5.44
CA LEU A 58 -6.62 -8.35 -4.53
C LEU A 58 -7.36 -7.33 -5.41
N SER A 59 -8.69 -7.43 -5.50
CA SER A 59 -9.51 -6.59 -6.40
C SER A 59 -9.46 -5.10 -6.01
N TYR A 60 -8.37 -4.42 -6.36
CA TYR A 60 -8.11 -3.03 -6.02
C TYR A 60 -9.18 -2.09 -6.60
N GLY A 61 -9.74 -2.45 -7.76
CA GLY A 61 -10.77 -1.67 -8.46
C GLY A 61 -12.09 -1.53 -7.70
N THR A 62 -12.45 -2.50 -6.85
CA THR A 62 -13.70 -2.44 -6.06
C THR A 62 -13.44 -2.03 -4.62
N ARG A 63 -12.37 -2.53 -4.00
CA ARG A 63 -12.05 -2.29 -2.59
C ARG A 63 -11.60 -0.85 -2.34
N VAL A 64 -10.63 -0.36 -3.12
CA VAL A 64 -10.04 0.98 -2.91
C VAL A 64 -11.11 2.08 -2.99
N PRO A 65 -12.00 2.13 -4.00
CA PRO A 65 -13.03 3.16 -4.04
C PRO A 65 -14.04 3.08 -2.88
N GLY A 66 -14.34 1.88 -2.39
CA GLY A 66 -15.20 1.67 -1.22
C GLY A 66 -14.59 2.28 0.05
N ASP A 67 -13.32 1.99 0.31
CA ASP A 67 -12.61 2.54 1.47
C ASP A 67 -12.43 4.06 1.37
N MET A 68 -12.12 4.58 0.17
CA MET A 68 -12.00 6.03 -0.05
C MET A 68 -13.31 6.77 0.24
N LEU A 69 -14.46 6.20 -0.11
CA LEU A 69 -15.78 6.80 0.18
C LEU A 69 -16.00 6.91 1.69
N ILE A 70 -15.59 5.88 2.43
CA ILE A 70 -15.71 5.85 3.89
C ILE A 70 -14.82 6.91 4.54
N VAL A 71 -13.57 7.09 4.06
CA VAL A 71 -12.69 8.19 4.48
C VAL A 71 -13.39 9.54 4.28
N THR A 72 -13.97 9.78 3.11
CA THR A 72 -14.67 11.04 2.81
C THR A 72 -15.83 11.28 3.78
N ILE A 73 -16.66 10.27 4.07
CA ILE A 73 -17.77 10.38 5.03
C ILE A 73 -17.25 10.73 6.43
N ILE A 74 -16.22 10.03 6.91
CA ILE A 74 -15.67 10.25 8.26
C ILE A 74 -15.15 11.68 8.37
N PHE A 75 -14.43 12.18 7.37
CA PHE A 75 -13.98 13.58 7.36
C PHE A 75 -15.16 14.55 7.40
N CYS A 76 -16.12 14.44 6.47
CA CYS A 76 -17.24 15.39 6.38
C CYS A 76 -18.06 15.47 7.68
N TYR A 77 -18.34 14.33 8.30
CA TYR A 77 -19.18 14.26 9.49
C TYR A 77 -18.43 14.50 10.80
N SER A 78 -17.09 14.47 10.81
CA SER A 78 -16.26 14.73 12.00
C SER A 78 -16.59 16.07 12.66
N VAL A 79 -16.82 17.13 11.88
CA VAL A 79 -17.18 18.48 12.39
C VAL A 79 -18.55 18.49 13.06
N ILE A 80 -19.51 17.76 12.48
CA ILE A 80 -20.91 17.78 12.93
C ILE A 80 -21.08 16.89 14.17
N ALA A 81 -20.40 15.75 14.19
CA ALA A 81 -20.47 14.77 15.25
C ALA A 81 -19.14 14.03 15.40
N PRO A 82 -18.29 14.42 16.36
CA PRO A 82 -16.96 13.83 16.53
C PRO A 82 -16.99 12.35 16.93
N LEU A 83 -18.14 11.86 17.40
CA LEU A 83 -18.35 10.45 17.75
C LEU A 83 -18.11 9.50 16.55
N ILE A 84 -18.22 9.96 15.30
CA ILE A 84 -17.97 9.11 14.12
C ILE A 84 -16.49 8.73 13.95
N VAL A 85 -15.58 9.56 14.46
CA VAL A 85 -14.12 9.37 14.31
C VAL A 85 -13.63 8.09 14.99
N PRO A 86 -13.94 7.78 16.27
CA PRO A 86 -13.52 6.53 16.89
C PRO A 86 -14.11 5.29 16.20
N PHE A 87 -15.35 5.37 15.68
CA PHE A 87 -15.91 4.27 14.89
C PHE A 87 -15.18 4.08 13.56
N GLY A 88 -14.82 5.18 12.88
CA GLY A 88 -14.01 5.15 11.67
C GLY A 88 -12.59 4.61 11.91
N ALA A 89 -11.96 5.00 13.03
CA ALA A 89 -10.66 4.46 13.42
C ALA A 89 -10.71 2.95 13.68
N LEU A 90 -11.78 2.46 14.32
CA LEU A 90 -12.02 1.04 14.52
C LEU A 90 -12.22 0.30 13.19
N TYR A 91 -12.98 0.89 12.25
CA TYR A 91 -13.14 0.37 10.88
C TYR A 91 -11.78 0.16 10.20
N PHE A 92 -10.95 1.21 10.13
CA PHE A 92 -9.63 1.11 9.50
C PHE A 92 -8.65 0.23 10.26
N GLY A 93 -8.70 0.22 11.60
CA GLY A 93 -7.83 -0.61 12.43
C GLY A 93 -8.07 -2.12 12.21
N LEU A 94 -9.33 -2.53 12.16
CA LEU A 94 -9.68 -3.93 11.88
C LEU A 94 -9.45 -4.27 10.40
N GLY A 95 -9.82 -3.36 9.48
CA GLY A 95 -9.53 -3.51 8.06
C GLY A 95 -8.04 -3.73 7.79
N TRP A 96 -7.16 -2.97 8.45
CA TRP A 96 -5.71 -3.14 8.37
C TRP A 96 -5.26 -4.54 8.82
N LEU A 97 -5.73 -5.01 9.97
CA LEU A 97 -5.34 -6.32 10.50
C LEU A 97 -5.78 -7.46 9.57
N ILE A 98 -7.01 -7.40 9.09
CA ILE A 98 -7.59 -8.40 8.19
C ILE A 98 -6.85 -8.40 6.86
N LEU A 99 -6.73 -7.23 6.23
CA LEU A 99 -6.11 -7.08 4.91
C LEU A 99 -4.64 -7.50 4.94
N ARG A 100 -3.90 -7.16 6.00
CA ARG A 100 -2.51 -7.59 6.19
C ARG A 100 -2.39 -9.11 6.23
N ASN A 101 -3.25 -9.78 7.00
CA ASN A 101 -3.26 -11.24 7.09
C ASN A 101 -3.62 -11.90 5.76
N GLN A 102 -4.60 -11.34 5.03
CA GLN A 102 -5.03 -11.87 3.74
C GLN A 102 -3.99 -11.63 2.63
N ALA A 103 -3.34 -10.47 2.64
CA ALA A 103 -2.30 -10.13 1.67
C ALA A 103 -1.07 -11.05 1.80
N LEU A 104 -0.75 -11.53 3.01
CA LEU A 104 0.38 -12.44 3.24
C LEU A 104 0.05 -13.91 2.97
N LYS A 105 -1.19 -14.33 3.21
CA LYS A 105 -1.54 -15.76 3.21
C LYS A 105 -2.35 -16.23 2.00
N VAL A 106 -3.06 -15.32 1.33
CA VAL A 106 -4.09 -15.76 0.37
C VAL A 106 -4.05 -15.04 -0.96
N TYR A 107 -3.87 -13.73 -0.98
CA TYR A 107 -3.86 -12.99 -2.24
C TYR A 107 -2.50 -13.12 -2.94
N VAL A 108 -2.56 -13.39 -4.25
CA VAL A 108 -1.38 -13.30 -5.13
C VAL A 108 -1.59 -12.08 -6.04
N PRO A 109 -0.65 -11.14 -6.09
CA PRO A 109 -0.79 -9.96 -6.94
C PRO A 109 -0.71 -10.38 -8.41
N SER A 110 -1.75 -10.06 -9.19
CA SER A 110 -1.77 -10.28 -10.64
C SER A 110 -0.88 -9.30 -11.41
N TYR A 111 -0.56 -8.16 -10.78
CA TYR A 111 0.21 -7.08 -11.40
C TYR A 111 1.15 -6.40 -10.41
N GLU A 112 2.36 -6.10 -10.88
CA GLU A 112 3.38 -5.35 -10.16
C GLU A 112 3.31 -3.88 -10.60
N SER A 113 2.52 -3.07 -9.89
CA SER A 113 2.29 -1.65 -10.26
C SER A 113 3.27 -0.65 -9.63
N TYR A 114 4.22 -1.11 -8.80
CA TYR A 114 5.21 -0.26 -8.11
C TYR A 114 4.63 1.00 -7.44
N GLY A 115 3.41 0.90 -6.90
CA GLY A 115 2.76 2.02 -6.22
C GLY A 115 2.15 3.10 -7.13
N ARG A 116 2.00 2.88 -8.45
CA ARG A 116 1.36 3.84 -9.36
C ARG A 116 -0.06 4.28 -8.97
N MET A 117 -0.76 3.52 -8.13
CA MET A 117 -2.07 3.93 -7.62
C MET A 117 -2.01 5.03 -6.55
N TRP A 118 -0.85 5.27 -5.96
CA TRP A 118 -0.69 6.20 -4.83
C TRP A 118 -1.07 7.65 -5.17
N PRO A 119 -0.63 8.24 -6.29
CA PRO A 119 -1.09 9.57 -6.71
C PRO A 119 -2.62 9.67 -6.83
N HIS A 120 -3.27 8.62 -7.33
CA HIS A 120 -4.72 8.59 -7.45
C HIS A 120 -5.41 8.56 -6.08
N ILE A 121 -4.89 7.76 -5.14
CA ILE A 121 -5.39 7.71 -3.76
C ILE A 121 -5.17 9.04 -3.05
N HIS A 122 -3.97 9.62 -3.16
CA HIS A 122 -3.61 10.90 -2.55
C HIS A 122 -4.51 12.04 -3.02
N ASN A 123 -4.76 12.16 -4.33
CA ASN A 123 -5.68 13.15 -4.88
C ASN A 123 -7.10 13.05 -4.29
N ARG A 124 -7.61 11.83 -4.09
CA ARG A 124 -8.95 11.61 -3.52
C ARG A 124 -9.02 11.96 -2.04
N ILE A 125 -7.95 11.68 -1.29
CA ILE A 125 -7.83 12.07 0.12
C ILE A 125 -7.77 13.59 0.23
N LEU A 126 -6.96 14.25 -0.62
CA LEU A 126 -6.88 15.70 -0.67
C LEU A 126 -8.22 16.34 -1.05
N ALA A 127 -8.94 15.79 -2.03
CA ALA A 127 -10.29 16.24 -2.37
C ALA A 127 -11.27 16.10 -1.19
N SER A 128 -11.16 15.01 -0.43
CA SER A 128 -11.96 14.82 0.80
C SER A 128 -11.61 15.84 1.88
N LEU A 129 -10.33 16.21 2.02
CA LEU A 129 -9.87 17.24 2.95
C LEU A 129 -10.42 18.62 2.59
N ILE A 130 -10.41 18.98 1.30
CA ILE A 130 -11.00 20.24 0.81
C ILE A 130 -12.51 20.25 1.06
N LEU A 131 -13.19 19.13 0.80
CA LEU A 131 -14.63 19.00 1.08
C LEU A 131 -14.93 19.15 2.57
N TYR A 132 -14.08 18.61 3.46
CA TYR A 132 -14.16 18.83 4.90
C TYR A 132 -14.05 20.31 5.27
N GLN A 133 -13.10 21.05 4.69
CA GLN A 133 -12.94 22.48 4.94
C GLN A 133 -14.14 23.30 4.47
N VAL A 134 -14.70 22.97 3.29
CA VAL A 134 -15.94 23.59 2.79
C VAL A 134 -17.12 23.30 3.72
N THR A 135 -17.24 22.06 4.18
CA THR A 135 -18.30 21.65 5.14
C THR A 135 -18.15 22.37 6.47
N MET A 136 -16.91 22.53 6.96
CA MET A 136 -16.58 23.26 8.18
C MET A 136 -16.96 24.73 8.07
N LEU A 137 -16.60 25.40 6.96
CA LEU A 137 -17.00 26.77 6.67
C LEU A 137 -18.53 26.91 6.60
N GLY A 138 -19.22 25.98 5.94
CA GLY A 138 -20.68 25.96 5.87
C GLY A 138 -21.34 25.82 7.24
N TYR A 139 -20.85 24.91 8.08
CA TYR A 139 -21.39 24.68 9.42
C TYR A 139 -21.23 25.92 10.33
N PHE A 140 -20.03 26.51 10.38
CA PHE A 140 -19.80 27.72 11.18
C PHE A 140 -20.49 28.96 10.62
N GLY A 141 -20.72 29.03 9.30
CA GLY A 141 -21.50 30.08 8.67
C GLY A 141 -22.94 30.11 9.16
N VAL A 142 -23.58 28.95 9.29
CA VAL A 142 -24.94 28.83 9.85
C VAL A 142 -24.98 29.20 11.33
N GLN A 143 -23.93 28.85 12.08
CA GLN A 143 -23.81 29.13 13.52
C GLN A 143 -23.40 30.59 13.83
N LYS A 144 -23.19 31.45 12.81
CA LYS A 144 -22.79 32.87 12.94
C LYS A 144 -21.60 33.12 13.88
N PHE A 145 -20.57 32.26 13.81
CA PHE A 145 -19.36 32.43 14.63
C PHE A 145 -18.46 33.56 14.13
N TYR A 146 -18.01 34.42 15.05
CA TYR A 146 -17.12 35.57 14.76
C TYR A 146 -15.74 35.15 14.21
N TYR A 147 -15.22 33.99 14.63
CA TYR A 147 -13.90 33.48 14.24
C TYR A 147 -13.88 32.69 12.93
N ALA A 148 -15.00 32.61 12.20
CA ALA A 148 -15.08 31.92 10.91
C ALA A 148 -14.02 32.36 9.86
N PRO A 149 -13.58 33.63 9.78
CA PRO A 149 -12.57 34.05 8.80
C PRO A 149 -11.20 33.38 8.97
N PHE A 150 -10.87 32.87 10.17
CA PHE A 150 -9.60 32.20 10.43
C PHE A 150 -9.48 30.84 9.71
N LEU A 151 -10.59 30.27 9.24
CA LEU A 151 -10.62 29.00 8.49
C LEU A 151 -10.27 29.16 7.00
N ILE A 152 -10.35 30.39 6.47
CA ILE A 152 -10.04 30.71 5.07
C ILE A 152 -8.55 30.47 4.75
N PRO A 153 -7.57 31.00 5.52
CA PRO A 153 -6.15 30.74 5.26
C PRO A 153 -5.79 29.26 5.35
N LEU A 154 -6.46 28.50 6.24
CA LEU A 154 -6.24 27.07 6.38
C LEU A 154 -6.65 26.29 5.11
N SER A 155 -7.74 26.72 4.47
CA SER A 155 -8.23 26.14 3.22
C SER A 155 -7.27 26.41 2.05
N LEU A 156 -6.76 27.64 1.96
CA LEU A 156 -5.76 28.02 0.95
C LEU A 156 -4.45 27.24 1.12
N LEU A 157 -3.98 27.05 2.35
CA LEU A 157 -2.78 26.28 2.64
C LEU A 157 -2.91 24.82 2.17
N SER A 158 -4.09 24.22 2.29
CA SER A 158 -4.32 22.83 1.87
C SER A 158 -4.32 22.67 0.36
N ILE A 159 -4.85 23.64 -0.38
CA ILE A 159 -4.77 23.67 -1.85
C ILE A 159 -3.32 23.85 -2.29
N LEU A 160 -2.58 24.77 -1.65
CA LEU A 160 -1.17 25.00 -1.95
C LEU A 160 -0.33 23.74 -1.70
N PHE A 161 -0.56 23.07 -0.57
CA PHE A 161 0.08 21.80 -0.24
C PHE A 161 -0.18 20.75 -1.33
N GLY A 162 -1.43 20.59 -1.76
CA GLY A 162 -1.78 19.69 -2.86
C GLY A 162 -1.05 19.99 -4.17
N PHE A 163 -0.93 21.27 -4.52
CA PHE A 163 -0.21 21.70 -5.72
C PHE A 163 1.29 21.40 -5.63
N VAL A 164 1.92 21.71 -4.49
CA VAL A 164 3.34 21.42 -4.23
C VAL A 164 3.59 19.91 -4.29
N CYS A 165 2.73 19.11 -3.66
CA CYS A 165 2.85 17.65 -3.67
C CYS A 165 2.71 17.07 -5.08
N THR A 166 1.75 17.55 -5.87
CA THR A 166 1.54 17.13 -7.25
C THR A 166 2.75 17.48 -8.11
N LYS A 167 3.30 18.69 -7.98
CA LYS A 167 4.45 19.13 -8.78
C LYS A 167 5.75 18.41 -8.40
N LYS A 168 5.96 18.14 -7.11
CA LYS A 168 7.21 17.57 -6.61
C LYS A 168 7.25 16.05 -6.68
N PHE A 169 6.17 15.36 -6.28
CA PHE A 169 6.20 13.90 -6.08
C PHE A 169 5.58 13.09 -7.23
N TYR A 170 4.56 13.60 -7.94
CA TYR A 170 3.88 12.79 -8.96
C TYR A 170 4.76 12.42 -10.16
N PRO A 171 5.69 13.27 -10.64
CA PRO A 171 6.58 12.89 -11.73
C PRO A 171 7.39 11.62 -11.44
N ALA A 172 7.77 11.42 -10.17
CA ALA A 172 8.54 10.25 -9.74
C ALA A 172 7.74 8.93 -9.79
N PHE A 173 6.41 8.97 -9.71
CA PHE A 173 5.55 7.79 -9.81
C PHE A 173 5.18 7.42 -11.25
N GLU A 174 5.21 8.40 -12.15
CA GLU A 174 4.88 8.19 -13.56
C GLU A 174 6.10 7.66 -14.34
N TRP A 175 7.28 8.23 -14.08
CA TRP A 175 8.51 7.93 -14.80
C TRP A 175 9.60 7.38 -13.87
N PRO A 176 10.14 6.17 -14.12
CA PRO A 176 11.29 5.70 -13.37
C PRO A 176 12.52 6.57 -13.70
N THR A 177 13.36 6.83 -12.70
CA THR A 177 14.57 7.64 -12.90
C THR A 177 15.56 6.91 -13.81
N LEU A 178 16.25 7.68 -14.67
CA LEU A 178 17.23 7.13 -15.61
C LEU A 178 18.41 6.50 -14.88
N GLU A 179 18.82 7.06 -13.74
CA GLU A 179 19.90 6.52 -12.91
C GLU A 179 19.58 5.11 -12.37
N VAL A 180 18.38 4.91 -11.82
CA VAL A 180 17.93 3.58 -11.36
C VAL A 180 17.81 2.62 -12.54
N THR A 181 17.37 3.10 -13.70
CA THR A 181 17.27 2.27 -14.90
C THR A 181 18.64 1.88 -15.44
N TYR A 182 19.59 2.82 -15.46
CA TYR A 182 20.96 2.63 -15.92
C TYR A 182 21.75 1.68 -15.01
N SER A 183 21.68 1.85 -13.69
CA SER A 183 22.32 0.94 -12.73
C SER A 183 21.76 -0.47 -12.82
N LYS A 184 20.44 -0.63 -12.95
CA LYS A 184 19.78 -1.92 -13.16
C LYS A 184 20.20 -2.58 -14.48
N PHE A 185 20.40 -1.79 -15.53
CA PHE A 185 20.91 -2.27 -16.82
C PHE A 185 22.39 -2.70 -16.75
N HIS A 186 23.24 -1.92 -16.08
CA HIS A 186 24.66 -2.23 -15.89
C HIS A 186 24.85 -3.54 -15.11
N ILE A 187 24.16 -3.69 -13.97
CA ILE A 187 24.18 -4.92 -13.17
C ILE A 187 23.71 -6.12 -13.98
N LYS A 188 22.62 -5.98 -14.76
CA LYS A 188 22.11 -7.06 -15.61
C LYS A 188 23.12 -7.50 -16.67
N THR A 189 23.91 -6.55 -17.18
CA THR A 189 24.95 -6.80 -18.19
C THR A 189 26.13 -7.55 -17.58
N GLU A 190 26.60 -7.14 -16.41
CA GLU A 190 27.68 -7.84 -15.66
C GLU A 190 27.29 -9.29 -15.30
N ILE A 191 26.05 -9.50 -14.85
CA ILE A 191 25.53 -10.84 -14.54
C ILE A 191 25.44 -11.71 -15.81
N LYS A 192 24.97 -11.14 -16.92
CA LYS A 192 24.90 -11.87 -18.20
C LYS A 192 26.30 -12.26 -18.67
N GLN A 193 27.27 -11.37 -18.54
CA GLN A 193 28.65 -11.61 -18.94
C GLN A 193 29.33 -12.67 -18.06
N SER A 194 29.09 -12.66 -16.75
CA SER A 194 29.60 -13.68 -15.83
C SER A 194 28.97 -15.06 -16.09
N MET A 195 27.67 -15.15 -16.36
CA MET A 195 27.05 -16.41 -16.79
C MET A 195 27.67 -16.97 -18.07
N ILE A 196 27.88 -16.13 -19.09
CA ILE A 196 28.50 -16.56 -20.36
C ILE A 196 29.93 -17.09 -20.13
N ARG A 197 30.72 -16.47 -19.24
CA ARG A 197 32.05 -16.96 -18.87
C ARG A 197 32.02 -18.32 -18.18
N VAL A 198 31.02 -18.58 -17.33
CA VAL A 198 30.85 -19.89 -16.67
C VAL A 198 30.46 -20.96 -17.70
N THR A 199 29.51 -20.65 -18.59
CA THR A 199 29.07 -21.58 -19.64
C THR A 199 30.18 -21.88 -20.67
N SER A 200 31.05 -20.91 -20.98
CA SER A 200 32.18 -21.12 -21.91
C SER A 200 33.30 -21.96 -21.29
N LYS A 201 33.57 -21.82 -19.98
CA LYS A 201 34.51 -22.69 -19.25
C LYS A 201 34.07 -24.16 -19.22
N GLN A 202 32.77 -24.42 -19.09
CA GLN A 202 32.23 -25.79 -19.17
C GLN A 202 32.44 -26.44 -20.54
N LYS A 203 32.39 -25.66 -21.63
CA LYS A 203 32.52 -26.18 -23.00
C LYS A 203 33.95 -26.58 -23.39
N TYR A 204 34.97 -26.03 -22.71
CA TYR A 204 36.39 -26.36 -22.94
C TYR A 204 36.93 -27.49 -22.04
N GLY A 205 36.13 -27.95 -21.06
CA GLY A 205 36.51 -28.99 -20.09
C GLY A 205 35.87 -30.36 -20.30
N SER A 206 35.16 -30.57 -21.42
CA SER A 206 34.43 -31.82 -21.67
C SER A 206 35.31 -32.90 -22.31
N SER A 207 36.30 -33.40 -21.56
CA SER A 207 36.96 -34.69 -21.87
C SER A 207 37.30 -35.54 -20.65
N VAL A 208 36.92 -35.17 -19.42
CA VAL A 208 37.11 -36.07 -18.27
C VAL A 208 35.85 -36.05 -17.41
N GLY A 209 35.15 -37.18 -17.40
CA GLY A 209 33.94 -37.37 -16.59
C GLY A 209 34.28 -37.42 -15.11
N VAL A 210 33.55 -36.62 -14.31
CA VAL A 210 33.04 -36.84 -12.94
C VAL A 210 32.28 -35.56 -12.50
N PRO A 211 31.46 -35.60 -11.42
CA PRO A 211 30.04 -35.30 -11.44
C PRO A 211 29.71 -33.79 -11.28
N PHE A 212 28.43 -33.48 -11.49
CA PHE A 212 27.75 -32.20 -11.25
C PHE A 212 28.18 -31.53 -9.92
N LEU A 213 29.14 -30.60 -10.02
CA LEU A 213 29.62 -29.82 -8.89
C LEU A 213 28.67 -28.64 -8.67
N TYR A 214 27.90 -28.72 -7.58
CA TYR A 214 27.11 -27.62 -7.04
C TYR A 214 27.98 -26.34 -6.97
N ILE A 215 27.57 -25.28 -7.66
CA ILE A 215 28.12 -23.95 -7.42
C ILE A 215 27.73 -23.56 -6.00
N SER A 216 28.75 -23.40 -5.17
CA SER A 216 28.66 -23.09 -3.74
C SER A 216 27.71 -21.91 -3.50
N THR A 217 26.68 -22.19 -2.72
CA THR A 217 25.78 -21.23 -2.07
C THR A 217 26.45 -20.36 -1.01
N GLU A 218 27.79 -20.37 -0.88
CA GLU A 218 28.48 -19.60 0.16
C GLU A 218 28.70 -18.12 -0.20
N ASP A 219 28.68 -17.72 -1.48
CA ASP A 219 28.80 -16.30 -1.85
C ASP A 219 27.49 -15.51 -1.70
N ILE A 220 26.35 -16.19 -1.52
CA ILE A 220 25.05 -15.55 -1.26
C ILE A 220 24.76 -15.44 0.25
N VAL A 221 25.44 -16.23 1.08
CA VAL A 221 25.20 -16.27 2.54
C VAL A 221 25.88 -15.12 3.30
N VAL A 222 26.95 -14.53 2.76
CA VAL A 222 27.66 -13.42 3.45
C VAL A 222 26.84 -12.12 3.48
N VAL A 223 25.85 -11.94 2.59
CA VAL A 223 24.93 -10.78 2.64
C VAL A 223 23.68 -11.06 3.50
N TRP A 224 23.39 -12.32 3.83
CA TRP A 224 22.21 -12.72 4.60
C TRP A 224 22.43 -12.88 6.11
N GLN A 225 23.66 -12.74 6.58
CA GLN A 225 24.04 -12.95 7.98
C GLN A 225 24.23 -11.64 8.78
N LYS A 226 23.41 -10.62 8.52
CA LYS A 226 23.35 -9.43 9.38
C LYS A 226 21.94 -8.87 9.56
N SER A 227 20.96 -9.71 9.88
CA SER A 227 19.82 -9.25 10.68
C SER A 227 18.96 -10.40 11.20
N ARG A 228 19.22 -10.86 12.44
CA ARG A 228 18.16 -11.46 13.26
C ARG A 228 18.52 -11.53 14.75
N VAL A 229 18.31 -10.43 15.46
CA VAL A 229 18.14 -10.36 16.93
C VAL A 229 17.27 -9.10 17.09
N VAL A 230 15.99 -9.08 17.46
CA VAL A 230 15.24 -9.79 18.51
C VAL A 230 13.76 -9.82 18.11
N SER A 231 13.11 -10.97 18.20
CA SER A 231 11.66 -11.06 18.38
C SER A 231 11.36 -11.38 19.85
N LYS A 232 10.78 -10.42 20.56
CA LYS A 232 10.07 -10.44 21.86
C LYS A 232 9.67 -8.98 22.08
N LEU A 233 8.46 -8.58 22.43
CA LEU A 233 7.24 -9.20 22.88
C LEU A 233 6.18 -8.07 22.79
N PHE A 234 4.90 -8.41 22.62
CA PHE A 234 3.73 -7.51 22.64
C PHE A 234 3.87 -6.27 23.57
N SER A 235 3.73 -5.04 23.04
CA SER A 235 3.12 -3.89 23.72
C SER A 235 2.94 -2.69 22.76
N TRP A 236 1.70 -2.20 22.63
CA TRP A 236 1.27 -0.81 22.38
C TRP A 236 1.97 0.10 21.33
N ILE A 237 1.24 0.36 20.25
CA ILE A 237 0.88 1.64 19.58
C ILE A 237 1.87 2.84 19.45
N HIS A 238 1.95 3.32 18.20
CA HIS A 238 2.31 4.66 17.66
C HIS A 238 3.78 5.14 17.64
N LEU A 239 4.09 5.77 16.49
CA LEU A 239 5.21 6.69 16.17
C LEU A 239 6.51 6.08 15.61
N ASP A 240 7.00 4.96 16.13
CA ASP A 240 8.33 4.46 15.72
C ASP A 240 8.37 3.81 14.33
N ASP A 241 7.27 3.23 13.85
CA ASP A 241 7.20 2.69 12.47
C ASP A 241 7.22 3.82 11.42
N ILE A 242 6.68 5.01 11.73
CA ILE A 242 6.72 6.16 10.79
C ILE A 242 8.11 6.78 10.79
N VAL A 243 8.76 6.88 11.95
CA VAL A 243 10.14 7.36 12.06
C VAL A 243 11.09 6.39 11.37
N ASN A 244 10.92 5.07 11.53
CA ASN A 244 11.71 4.07 10.83
C ASN A 244 11.42 4.04 9.32
N LEU A 245 10.19 4.28 8.86
CA LEU A 245 9.90 4.41 7.43
C LEU A 245 10.53 5.68 6.83
N ILE A 246 10.57 6.77 7.59
CA ILE A 246 11.23 8.04 7.20
C ILE A 246 12.76 7.89 7.25
N TYR A 247 13.30 7.16 8.25
CA TYR A 247 14.72 6.86 8.37
C TYR A 247 15.18 5.85 7.30
N GLU A 248 14.40 4.83 6.96
CA GLU A 248 14.68 3.91 5.84
C GLU A 248 14.54 4.62 4.49
N ALA A 249 13.62 5.56 4.35
CA ALA A 249 13.56 6.44 3.18
C ALA A 249 14.76 7.41 3.10
N LEU A 250 15.37 7.79 4.23
CA LEU A 250 16.57 8.63 4.28
C LEU A 250 17.89 7.85 4.13
N ILE A 251 17.90 6.55 4.46
CA ILE A 251 19.07 5.65 4.37
C ILE A 251 19.13 4.88 3.04
N ASN A 252 18.09 4.95 2.22
CA ASN A 252 18.10 4.32 0.91
C ASN A 252 19.19 4.96 0.02
N PRO A 253 20.19 4.21 -0.48
CA PRO A 253 21.35 4.74 -1.22
C PRO A 253 21.02 5.36 -2.59
N SER A 254 19.72 5.51 -2.92
CA SER A 254 19.24 6.13 -4.15
C SER A 254 19.33 7.66 -4.16
N TYR A 255 19.79 8.32 -3.08
CA TYR A 255 19.82 9.78 -2.95
C TYR A 255 21.21 10.37 -2.62
N GLU A 256 22.24 9.54 -2.44
CA GLU A 256 23.60 10.03 -2.14
C GLU A 256 24.25 10.76 -3.32
N GLY A 257 23.77 10.54 -4.55
CA GLY A 257 24.28 11.20 -5.75
C GLY A 257 23.95 12.69 -5.86
N GLU A 258 22.87 13.17 -5.23
CA GLU A 258 22.42 14.57 -5.34
C GLU A 258 22.89 15.47 -4.18
N LEU A 259 23.37 14.91 -3.07
CA LEU A 259 23.90 15.69 -1.94
C LEU A 259 25.40 16.02 -2.07
N LEU A 260 26.15 15.29 -2.91
CA LEU A 260 27.58 15.55 -3.14
C LEU A 260 27.86 16.67 -4.16
N THR A 261 26.86 17.06 -4.96
CA THR A 261 26.98 18.23 -5.86
C THR A 261 26.72 19.57 -5.14
N LEU A 262 26.20 19.56 -3.91
CA LEU A 262 25.98 20.77 -3.11
C LEU A 262 27.10 21.08 -2.10
N ILE A 263 28.13 20.22 -1.98
CA ILE A 263 29.20 20.38 -0.96
C ILE A 263 30.61 20.61 -1.57
N SER A 264 30.78 20.55 -2.90
CA SER A 264 32.05 20.93 -3.55
C SER A 264 31.84 22.01 -4.60
N PRO A 265 32.18 23.29 -4.31
CA PRO A 265 32.27 24.30 -5.34
C PRO A 265 33.56 24.08 -6.14
N LYS A 266 33.43 23.87 -7.45
CA LYS A 266 34.40 24.30 -8.46
C LYS A 266 33.74 24.33 -9.82
#